data_AF-A0A953U890-F1
#
_entry.id   AF-A0A953U890-F1
#
_cell.length_a   1.000
_cell.length_b   1.000
_cell.length_c   1.000
_cell.angle_alpha   90.00
_cell.angle_beta   90.00
_cell.angle_gamma   90.00
#
_symmetry.space_group_name_H-M   'P 1'
#
loop_
_entity.id
_entity.type
_entity.pdbx_description
1 polymer ?
#
loop_
_entity_poly.entity_id
_entity_poly.type
_entity_poly.pdbx_seq_one_letter_code
_entity_poly.pdbx_strand_id
1 'polypeptide(L)'
;MRYLSSLKLLAGIVALAFLAGCAKPPASSQVNPWLRIEALPPADPQKITSVRNMKDWKNPYLIVRVDGVALLDASNNEQRILKPDQLVGALAQLPASAWPYGRVVAVAQNAVFGSDADKAQLRRNRAVVAGTLEDLQVLINWVPSA
;
A
#
# COMPACT_ATOMS: atom_id res chain seq x y z
N MET A 1 46.99 67.96 -31.01
CA MET A 1 45.64 67.97 -31.65
C MET A 1 45.54 66.69 -32.48
N ARG A 2 44.63 65.75 -32.33
CA ARG A 2 43.31 65.65 -31.68
C ARG A 2 43.05 64.16 -31.38
N TYR A 3 42.20 63.94 -30.39
CA TYR A 3 41.84 62.68 -29.77
C TYR A 3 40.90 61.80 -30.61
N LEU A 4 40.90 60.51 -30.22
CA LEU A 4 39.81 59.53 -30.17
C LEU A 4 39.03 59.21 -31.46
N SER A 5 39.10 57.94 -31.85
CA SER A 5 38.00 57.26 -32.53
C SER A 5 37.90 55.84 -31.99
N SER A 6 36.77 55.62 -31.32
CA SER A 6 36.26 54.43 -30.66
C SER A 6 36.15 53.23 -31.61
N LEU A 7 36.62 52.05 -31.18
CA LEU A 7 36.23 50.79 -31.80
C LEU A 7 35.67 49.83 -30.74
N LYS A 8 34.50 49.31 -31.07
CA LYS A 8 33.44 48.82 -30.19
C LYS A 8 33.81 47.50 -29.51
N LEU A 9 33.37 47.38 -28.24
CA LEU A 9 33.20 46.12 -27.52
C LEU A 9 32.54 45.06 -28.42
N LEU A 10 33.17 43.89 -28.56
CA LEU A 10 32.51 42.66 -28.99
C LEU A 10 32.42 41.74 -27.77
N ALA A 11 31.28 41.81 -27.08
CA ALA A 11 30.90 40.86 -26.06
C ALA A 11 30.50 39.54 -26.74
N GLY A 12 31.40 38.55 -26.73
CA GLY A 12 31.10 37.19 -27.16
C GLY A 12 30.35 36.44 -26.07
N ILE A 13 29.02 36.44 -26.12
CA ILE A 13 28.18 35.59 -25.27
C ILE A 13 28.23 34.17 -25.84
N VAL A 14 29.03 33.29 -25.23
CA VAL A 14 28.95 31.84 -25.49
C VAL A 14 27.82 31.29 -24.61
N ALA A 15 26.64 31.15 -25.22
CA ALA A 15 25.51 30.46 -24.60
C ALA A 15 25.75 28.94 -24.67
N LEU A 16 26.26 28.35 -23.59
CA LEU A 16 26.26 26.90 -23.40
C LEU A 16 24.83 26.46 -23.04
N ALA A 17 24.12 25.96 -24.06
CA ALA A 17 22.85 25.28 -23.88
C ALA A 17 23.08 23.93 -23.17
N PHE A 18 22.92 23.89 -21.85
CA PHE A 18 22.75 22.63 -21.13
C PHE A 18 21.37 22.06 -21.49
N LEU A 19 21.33 21.14 -22.44
CA LEU A 19 20.21 20.22 -22.60
C LEU A 19 20.17 19.33 -21.36
N ALA A 20 19.44 19.77 -20.35
CA ALA A 20 18.99 18.90 -19.27
C ALA A 20 18.03 17.88 -19.89
N GLY A 21 18.59 16.76 -20.37
CA GLY A 21 17.81 15.61 -20.75
C GLY A 21 17.02 15.15 -19.55
N CYS A 22 15.71 15.38 -19.55
CA CYS A 22 14.80 14.70 -18.67
C CYS A 22 14.84 13.21 -19.02
N ALA A 23 15.82 12.48 -18.50
CA ALA A 23 15.77 11.05 -18.44
C ALA A 23 14.59 10.71 -17.52
N LYS A 24 13.43 10.44 -18.14
CA LYS A 24 12.29 9.84 -17.44
C LYS A 24 12.83 8.59 -16.75
N PRO A 25 12.77 8.50 -15.41
CA PRO A 25 13.21 7.30 -14.72
C PRO A 25 12.54 6.10 -15.40
N PRO A 26 13.26 4.99 -15.64
CA PRO A 26 12.63 3.80 -16.17
C PRO A 26 11.42 3.51 -15.29
N ALA A 27 10.24 3.36 -15.92
CA ALA A 27 9.05 2.94 -15.20
C ALA A 27 9.46 1.71 -14.39
N SER A 28 9.42 1.81 -13.07
CA SER A 28 9.70 0.68 -12.19
C SER A 28 8.88 -0.47 -12.74
N SER A 29 9.52 -1.60 -13.07
CA SER A 29 8.84 -2.79 -13.58
C SER A 29 7.69 -3.07 -12.63
N GLN A 30 6.46 -2.74 -13.04
CA GLN A 30 5.30 -2.78 -12.17
C GLN A 30 4.92 -4.24 -12.06
N VAL A 31 5.65 -4.96 -11.19
CA VAL A 31 5.37 -6.35 -10.84
C VAL A 31 3.90 -6.41 -10.49
N ASN A 32 3.16 -7.30 -11.17
CA ASN A 32 1.74 -7.50 -10.93
C ASN A 32 1.52 -7.67 -9.41
N PRO A 33 0.68 -6.82 -8.77
CA PRO A 33 0.41 -6.92 -7.34
C PRO A 33 0.02 -8.32 -6.88
N TRP A 34 -0.75 -9.04 -7.70
CA TRP A 34 -1.13 -10.43 -7.45
C TRP A 34 0.08 -11.35 -7.32
N LEU A 35 0.97 -11.30 -8.31
CA LEU A 35 2.16 -12.14 -8.36
C LEU A 35 3.10 -11.87 -7.17
N ARG A 36 3.16 -10.61 -6.71
CA ARG A 36 3.95 -10.25 -5.53
C ARG A 36 3.41 -10.87 -4.24
N ILE A 37 2.09 -10.94 -4.08
CA ILE A 37 1.47 -11.64 -2.96
C ILE A 37 1.68 -13.15 -3.09
N GLU A 38 1.46 -13.72 -4.27
CA GLU A 38 1.64 -15.16 -4.55
C GLU A 38 3.07 -15.66 -4.25
N ALA A 39 4.08 -14.80 -4.42
CA ALA A 39 5.48 -15.12 -4.13
C ALA A 39 5.82 -15.20 -2.62
N LEU A 40 4.97 -14.68 -1.72
CA LEU A 40 5.17 -14.81 -0.27
C LEU A 40 5.05 -16.28 0.16
N PRO A 41 5.68 -16.74 1.25
CA PRO A 41 5.47 -18.10 1.74
C PRO A 41 3.99 -18.38 2.07
N PRO A 42 3.48 -19.61 1.85
CA PRO A 42 2.17 -20.00 2.37
C PRO A 42 2.03 -19.72 3.87
N ALA A 43 0.80 -19.52 4.35
CA ALA A 43 0.53 -19.36 5.77
C ALA A 43 1.12 -20.53 6.59
N ASP A 44 1.80 -20.22 7.69
CA ASP A 44 2.40 -21.21 8.59
C ASP A 44 1.48 -21.43 9.80
N PRO A 45 0.78 -22.59 9.89
CA PRO A 45 -0.16 -22.85 10.97
C PRO A 45 0.50 -22.85 12.35
N GLN A 46 1.76 -23.30 12.46
CA GLN A 46 2.45 -23.35 13.76
C GLN A 46 2.70 -21.95 14.32
N LYS A 47 3.09 -21.01 13.45
CA LYS A 47 3.27 -19.60 13.83
C LYS A 47 1.94 -18.95 14.22
N ILE A 48 0.87 -19.22 13.47
CA ILE A 48 -0.46 -18.67 13.75
C ILE A 48 -1.01 -19.18 15.09
N THR A 49 -0.96 -20.50 15.33
CA THR A 49 -1.46 -21.10 16.59
C THR A 49 -0.65 -20.70 17.82
N SER A 50 0.60 -20.25 17.63
CA SER A 50 1.45 -19.73 18.70
C SER A 50 1.04 -18.33 19.17
N VAL A 51 0.27 -17.58 18.38
CA VAL A 51 -0.25 -16.27 18.77
C VAL A 51 -1.35 -16.45 19.83
N ARG A 52 -1.05 -16.10 21.08
CA ARG A 52 -2.00 -16.19 22.20
C ARG A 52 -2.84 -14.93 22.37
N ASN A 53 -2.31 -13.78 21.96
CA ASN A 53 -2.95 -12.49 22.08
C ASN A 53 -2.80 -11.70 20.78
N MET A 54 -3.82 -10.96 20.36
CA MET A 54 -3.74 -10.12 19.16
C MET A 54 -2.74 -8.97 19.27
N LYS A 55 -2.29 -8.61 20.49
CA LYS A 55 -1.14 -7.71 20.69
C LYS A 55 0.17 -8.26 20.10
N ASP A 56 0.28 -9.58 19.99
CA ASP A 56 1.46 -10.25 19.45
C ASP A 56 1.37 -10.45 17.94
N TRP A 57 0.23 -10.15 17.32
CA TRP A 57 0.04 -10.27 15.87
C TRP A 57 0.98 -9.33 15.12
N LYS A 58 1.76 -9.88 14.17
CA LYS A 58 2.75 -9.13 13.38
C LYS A 58 2.45 -9.06 11.88
N ASN A 59 1.58 -9.93 11.38
CA ASN A 59 1.14 -9.91 10.00
C ASN A 59 0.21 -8.71 9.73
N PRO A 60 -0.17 -8.42 8.47
CA PRO A 60 -1.07 -7.32 8.19
C PRO A 60 -2.43 -7.50 8.89
N TYR A 61 -3.01 -6.40 9.31
CA TYR A 61 -4.27 -6.35 10.04
C TYR A 61 -5.24 -5.45 9.28
N LEU A 62 -6.42 -5.99 8.98
CA LEU A 62 -7.48 -5.31 8.24
C LEU A 62 -8.68 -5.08 9.15
N ILE A 63 -9.32 -3.92 9.02
CA ILE A 63 -10.60 -3.62 9.65
C ILE A 63 -11.60 -3.31 8.54
N VAL A 64 -12.61 -4.16 8.38
CA VAL A 64 -13.71 -3.90 7.46
C VAL A 64 -14.63 -2.84 8.06
N ARG A 65 -14.96 -1.83 7.25
CA ARG A 65 -15.73 -0.66 7.67
C ARG A 65 -16.84 -0.37 6.64
N VAL A 66 -17.73 0.57 6.96
CA VAL A 66 -18.78 1.02 6.02
C VAL A 66 -18.17 1.79 4.85
N ASP A 67 -17.17 2.63 5.14
CA ASP A 67 -16.44 3.48 4.20
C ASP A 67 -15.35 2.75 3.39
N GLY A 68 -15.06 1.48 3.71
CA GLY A 68 -14.10 0.66 2.98
C GLY A 68 -13.42 -0.39 3.83
N VAL A 69 -12.10 -0.51 3.69
CA VAL A 69 -11.24 -1.38 4.49
C VAL A 69 -10.05 -0.58 5.00
N ALA A 70 -9.83 -0.57 6.31
CA ALA A 70 -8.63 0.03 6.87
C ALA A 70 -7.51 -1.03 6.92
N LEU A 71 -6.33 -0.68 6.42
CA LEU A 71 -5.09 -1.40 6.64
C LEU A 71 -4.34 -0.71 7.79
N LEU A 72 -4.05 -1.46 8.85
CA LEU A 72 -3.29 -0.95 9.99
C LEU A 72 -1.79 -1.05 9.70
N ASP A 73 -1.07 0.06 9.88
CA ASP A 73 0.38 0.09 9.88
C ASP A 73 0.91 -0.35 11.26
N ALA A 74 1.64 -1.46 11.29
CA ALA A 74 2.17 -2.00 12.54
C ALA A 74 3.28 -1.15 13.18
N SER A 75 3.90 -0.22 12.43
CA SER A 75 5.01 0.60 12.90
C SER A 75 4.56 1.79 13.74
N ASN A 76 3.42 2.39 13.40
CA ASN A 76 2.89 3.60 14.03
C ASN A 76 1.40 3.50 14.43
N ASN A 77 0.75 2.36 14.19
CA ASN A 77 -0.69 2.13 14.41
C ASN A 77 -1.63 3.05 13.62
N GLU A 78 -1.16 3.65 12.53
CA GLU A 78 -2.00 4.45 11.65
C GLU A 78 -2.91 3.55 10.78
N GLN A 79 -4.13 4.02 10.55
CA GLN A 79 -5.09 3.34 9.68
C GLN A 79 -5.12 4.02 8.32
N ARG A 80 -4.75 3.27 7.27
CA ARG A 80 -4.96 3.68 5.89
C ARG A 80 -6.29 3.14 5.41
N ILE A 81 -7.28 4.01 5.22
CA ILE A 81 -8.58 3.62 4.65
C ILE A 81 -8.43 3.46 3.13
N LEU A 82 -8.84 2.29 2.64
CA LEU A 82 -8.77 1.88 1.25
C LEU A 82 -10.18 1.59 0.74
N LYS A 83 -10.40 1.84 -0.54
CA LYS A 83 -11.50 1.17 -1.24
C LYS A 83 -11.18 -0.33 -1.38
N PRO A 84 -12.18 -1.22 -1.38
CA PRO A 84 -11.94 -2.66 -1.46
C PRO A 84 -11.09 -3.10 -2.67
N ASP A 85 -11.24 -2.43 -3.82
CA ASP A 85 -10.47 -2.68 -5.05
C ASP A 85 -8.99 -2.30 -4.95
N GLN A 86 -8.62 -1.45 -3.99
CA GLN A 86 -7.24 -1.04 -3.75
C GLN A 86 -6.49 -2.00 -2.82
N LEU A 87 -7.18 -2.96 -2.20
CA LEU A 87 -6.62 -3.86 -1.19
C LEU A 87 -5.41 -4.64 -1.70
N VAL A 88 -5.51 -5.23 -2.90
CA VAL A 88 -4.43 -6.06 -3.47
C VAL A 88 -3.16 -5.23 -3.67
N GLY A 89 -3.31 -4.04 -4.24
CA GLY A 89 -2.19 -3.13 -4.46
C GLY A 89 -1.53 -2.69 -3.15
N ALA A 90 -2.33 -2.39 -2.13
CA ALA A 90 -1.82 -2.00 -0.82
C ALA A 90 -1.08 -3.13 -0.11
N LEU A 91 -1.64 -4.35 -0.10
CA LEU A 91 -0.97 -5.51 0.48
C LEU A 91 0.33 -5.83 -0.26
N ALA A 92 0.33 -5.73 -1.60
CA ALA A 92 1.52 -5.98 -2.40
C ALA A 92 2.64 -4.96 -2.13
N GLN A 93 2.29 -3.72 -1.77
CA GLN A 93 3.31 -2.70 -1.43
C GLN A 93 4.04 -2.99 -0.11
N LEU A 94 3.48 -3.83 0.76
CA LEU A 94 4.14 -4.18 2.01
C LEU A 94 5.49 -4.90 1.76
N PRO A 95 6.50 -4.67 2.60
CA PRO A 95 7.75 -5.41 2.55
C PRO A 95 7.50 -6.87 2.98
N ALA A 96 8.35 -7.80 2.54
CA ALA A 96 8.25 -9.21 2.93
C ALA A 96 8.33 -9.42 4.46
N SER A 97 9.04 -8.52 5.17
CA SER A 97 9.13 -8.51 6.63
C SER A 97 7.79 -8.25 7.34
N ALA A 98 6.79 -7.72 6.64
CA ALA A 98 5.42 -7.58 7.15
C ALA A 98 4.65 -8.90 7.19
N TRP A 99 5.21 -10.00 6.67
CA TRP A 99 4.55 -11.31 6.55
C TRP A 99 5.30 -12.43 7.31
N PRO A 100 5.69 -12.25 8.59
CA PRO A 100 6.45 -13.26 9.33
C PRO A 100 5.74 -14.62 9.47
N TYR A 101 4.41 -14.65 9.35
CA TYR A 101 3.57 -15.86 9.43
C TYR A 101 3.17 -16.42 8.05
N GLY A 102 3.76 -15.92 6.96
CA GLY A 102 3.36 -16.25 5.59
C GLY A 102 2.11 -15.48 5.16
N ARG A 103 1.46 -15.90 4.06
CA ARG A 103 0.23 -15.28 3.51
C ARG A 103 -0.99 -15.48 4.40
N VAL A 104 -1.06 -14.74 5.48
CA VAL A 104 -2.20 -14.68 6.40
C VAL A 104 -2.43 -13.24 6.84
N VAL A 105 -3.69 -12.83 7.00
CA VAL A 105 -4.05 -11.53 7.55
C VAL A 105 -5.04 -11.69 8.69
N ALA A 106 -4.93 -10.82 9.71
CA ALA A 106 -5.99 -10.69 10.70
C ALA A 106 -7.07 -9.77 10.12
N VAL A 107 -8.33 -10.15 10.28
CA VAL A 107 -9.46 -9.36 9.81
C VAL A 107 -10.47 -9.17 10.93
N ALA A 108 -10.67 -7.92 11.31
CA ALA A 108 -11.78 -7.47 12.14
C ALA A 108 -12.82 -6.79 11.27
N GLN A 109 -13.98 -6.53 11.86
CA GLN A 109 -14.96 -5.59 11.34
C GLN A 109 -15.28 -4.57 12.43
N ASN A 110 -15.52 -3.32 12.05
CA ASN A 110 -16.03 -2.32 12.99
C ASN A 110 -17.34 -2.80 13.60
N ALA A 111 -17.55 -2.47 14.87
CA ALA A 111 -18.85 -2.65 15.50
C ALA A 111 -19.93 -1.89 14.71
N VAL A 112 -21.08 -2.56 14.54
CA VAL A 112 -22.17 -2.06 13.71
C VAL A 112 -23.01 -1.07 14.51
N PHE A 113 -22.72 0.21 14.36
CA PHE A 113 -23.57 1.30 14.79
C PHE A 113 -24.03 2.08 13.56
N GLY A 114 -25.33 2.09 13.25
CA GLY A 114 -25.84 2.77 12.05
C GLY A 114 -27.15 2.22 11.50
N SER A 115 -27.55 2.77 10.35
CA SER A 115 -28.75 2.41 9.61
C SER A 115 -28.66 1.01 9.02
N ASP A 116 -29.78 0.40 8.62
CA ASP A 116 -29.75 -0.89 7.91
C ASP A 116 -28.99 -0.84 6.58
N ALA A 117 -28.93 0.34 5.95
CA ALA A 117 -28.11 0.58 4.77
C ALA A 117 -26.61 0.44 5.09
N ASP A 118 -26.16 0.95 6.24
CA ASP A 118 -24.77 0.84 6.70
C ASP A 118 -24.41 -0.62 7.00
N LYS A 119 -25.32 -1.37 7.66
CA LYS A 119 -25.11 -2.80 7.91
C LYS A 119 -24.98 -3.59 6.61
N ALA A 120 -25.83 -3.26 5.62
CA ALA A 120 -25.78 -3.88 4.30
C ALA A 120 -24.48 -3.52 3.56
N GLN A 121 -24.01 -2.28 3.64
CA GLN A 121 -22.75 -1.86 3.04
C GLN A 121 -21.55 -2.55 3.70
N LEU A 122 -21.52 -2.64 5.03
CA LEU A 122 -20.47 -3.35 5.76
C LEU A 122 -20.40 -4.83 5.34
N ARG A 123 -21.55 -5.50 5.22
CA ARG A 123 -21.63 -6.88 4.71
C ARG A 123 -21.07 -7.01 3.30
N ARG A 124 -21.37 -6.06 2.40
CA ARG A 124 -20.84 -6.04 1.03
C ARG A 124 -19.32 -5.88 1.03
N ASN A 125 -18.80 -4.90 1.78
CA ASN A 125 -17.36 -4.70 1.90
C ASN A 125 -16.66 -5.94 2.45
N ARG A 126 -17.25 -6.58 3.48
CA ARG A 126 -16.73 -7.83 4.04
C ARG A 126 -16.67 -8.95 3.00
N ALA A 127 -17.72 -9.13 2.20
CA ALA A 127 -17.77 -10.17 1.18
C ALA A 127 -16.70 -9.94 0.09
N VAL A 128 -16.55 -8.69 -0.38
CA VAL A 128 -15.53 -8.34 -1.38
C VAL A 128 -14.12 -8.57 -0.84
N VAL A 129 -13.83 -8.10 0.38
CA VAL A 129 -12.53 -8.31 1.03
C VAL A 129 -12.23 -9.79 1.20
N ALA A 130 -13.19 -10.58 1.70
CA ALA A 130 -13.00 -12.01 1.91
C ALA A 130 -12.73 -12.76 0.59
N GLY A 131 -13.54 -12.51 -0.45
CA GLY A 131 -13.35 -13.13 -1.76
C GLY A 131 -12.01 -12.74 -2.39
N THR A 132 -11.62 -11.47 -2.27
CA THR A 132 -10.32 -11.00 -2.78
C THR A 132 -9.13 -11.70 -2.10
N LEU A 133 -9.20 -11.89 -0.78
CA LEU A 133 -8.14 -12.59 -0.03
C LEU A 133 -8.11 -14.09 -0.35
N GLU A 134 -9.29 -14.70 -0.53
CA GLU A 134 -9.41 -16.10 -0.95
C GLU A 134 -8.81 -16.33 -2.33
N ASP A 135 -9.15 -15.48 -3.31
CA ASP A 135 -8.59 -15.54 -4.67
C ASP A 135 -7.05 -15.39 -4.66
N LEU A 136 -6.51 -14.58 -3.75
CA LEU A 136 -5.07 -14.39 -3.54
C LEU A 136 -4.40 -15.54 -2.76
N GLN A 137 -5.16 -16.54 -2.32
CA GLN A 137 -4.68 -17.61 -1.44
C GLN A 137 -4.04 -17.07 -0.15
N VAL A 138 -4.63 -16.01 0.41
CA VAL A 138 -4.27 -15.42 1.70
C VAL A 138 -5.24 -15.94 2.75
N LEU A 139 -4.71 -16.61 3.77
CA LEU A 139 -5.52 -17.12 4.86
C LEU A 139 -6.10 -15.98 5.69
N ILE A 140 -7.37 -16.10 6.08
CA ILE A 140 -8.06 -15.11 6.90
C ILE A 140 -8.14 -15.60 8.34
N ASN A 141 -7.52 -14.87 9.26
CA ASN A 141 -7.72 -15.02 10.70
C ASN A 141 -8.76 -14.01 11.18
N TRP A 142 -10.02 -14.44 11.29
CA TRP A 142 -11.09 -13.58 11.80
C TRP A 142 -10.91 -13.34 13.30
N VAL A 143 -10.92 -12.07 13.70
CA VAL A 143 -10.78 -11.66 15.09
C VAL A 143 -12.03 -10.89 15.55
N PRO A 144 -12.28 -10.78 16.88
CA PRO A 144 -13.38 -9.96 17.38
C PRO A 144 -13.35 -8.54 16.82
N SER A 145 -14.51 -7.90 16.79
CA SER A 145 -14.63 -6.52 16.31
C SER A 145 -13.66 -5.57 17.00
N ALA A 146 -13.07 -4.68 16.20
CA ALA A 146 -12.18 -3.62 16.63
C ALA A 146 -12.96 -2.36 17.07
#